data_AF-A0A7C4IRF5-F1
#
_entry.id   AF-A0A7C4IRF5-F1
#
_cell.length_a   1.000
_cell.length_b   1.000
_cell.length_c   1.000
_cell.angle_alpha   90.00
_cell.angle_beta   90.00
_cell.angle_gamma   90.00
#
_symmetry.space_group_name_H-M   'P 1'
#
loop_
_entity.id
_entity.type
_entity.pdbx_description
1 polymer ?
#
loop_
_entity_poly.entity_id
_entity_poly.type
_entity_poly.pdbx_seq_one_letter_code
_entity_poly.pdbx_strand_id
1 'polypeptide(L)'
;LESALGNDFGLAGMPGFSITGDFRIQMIGSSGLSFNYADGSDRTGGAWQMYWLARKFNNPLYSWHEREVVKSTSAQGLWWFDSRSTPPTEAPLDRHFRHADVVMLRGNWTPSAVYLGFKGGDNKANHSHLELGMFVLDADGQRWAVDLGPDDYNLPGYFGKQRWTYYRLATEGQNTLLIGGRNQDPRAVAPIIAFQSKPEWAFAVADLSAAYQGQAKAVARGAALRDRRQVLIQDEIVDPMDTVVWQMHTPAKVTVEGGTAQLSIKDARLRAEIVAPAGAKFETASANAPSPQRSNDGITKLVVRLPRRPGKTTLAIAFTPGSSGTVSPPPLTELSKWSQAGKAK
;
A
#
# COMPACT_ATOMS: atom_id res chain seq x y z
N LEU A 1 31.50 -3.03 15.98
CA LEU A 1 31.40 -3.67 17.31
C LEU A 1 32.22 -4.94 17.31
N GLU A 2 31.89 -5.96 16.51
CA GLU A 2 32.69 -7.20 16.43
C GLU A 2 34.16 -6.94 16.06
N SER A 3 34.44 -6.11 15.06
CA SER A 3 35.82 -5.80 14.64
C SER A 3 36.61 -4.99 15.67
N ALA A 4 35.94 -4.22 16.54
CA ALA A 4 36.60 -3.30 17.49
C ALA A 4 36.62 -3.85 18.92
N LEU A 5 35.63 -4.66 19.29
CA LEU A 5 35.36 -5.12 20.66
C LEU A 5 35.24 -6.66 20.74
N GLY A 6 35.35 -7.39 19.63
CA GLY A 6 35.22 -8.85 19.59
C GLY A 6 33.80 -9.38 19.79
N ASN A 7 32.80 -8.51 19.98
CA ASN A 7 31.41 -8.87 20.26
C ASN A 7 30.45 -7.79 19.71
N ASP A 8 29.21 -8.17 19.40
CA ASP A 8 28.12 -7.26 19.02
C ASP A 8 27.11 -7.03 20.16
N PHE A 9 27.34 -7.62 21.34
CA PHE A 9 26.47 -7.54 22.52
C PHE A 9 25.05 -8.04 22.26
N GLY A 10 24.88 -8.99 21.33
CA GLY A 10 23.59 -9.60 21.00
C GLY A 10 22.70 -8.75 20.09
N LEU A 11 23.21 -7.63 19.55
CA LEU A 11 22.44 -6.76 18.65
C LEU A 11 21.99 -7.49 17.39
N ALA A 12 22.86 -8.29 16.74
CA ALA A 12 22.46 -9.04 15.55
C ALA A 12 21.45 -10.16 15.85
N GLY A 13 21.34 -10.56 17.12
CA GLY A 13 20.37 -11.55 17.60
C GLY A 13 18.99 -10.96 17.93
N MET A 14 18.81 -9.64 17.86
CA MET A 14 17.51 -9.03 18.11
C MET A 14 16.45 -9.53 17.12
N PRO A 15 15.22 -9.84 17.58
CA PRO A 15 14.15 -10.30 16.69
C PRO A 15 13.94 -9.35 15.50
N GLY A 16 13.94 -9.91 14.29
CA GLY A 16 13.74 -9.15 13.05
C GLY A 16 15.00 -8.53 12.46
N PHE A 17 16.10 -8.42 13.21
CA PHE A 17 17.32 -7.76 12.71
C PHE A 17 17.95 -8.52 11.53
N SER A 18 17.97 -9.85 11.58
CA SER A 18 18.50 -10.71 10.51
C SER A 18 17.72 -10.66 9.20
N ILE A 19 16.46 -10.21 9.24
CA ILE A 19 15.54 -10.15 8.09
C ILE A 19 15.14 -8.72 7.73
N THR A 20 15.74 -7.71 8.36
CA THR A 20 15.35 -6.30 8.15
C THR A 20 15.56 -5.85 6.70
N GLY A 21 16.53 -6.45 5.99
CA GLY A 21 16.74 -6.20 4.56
C GLY A 21 15.58 -6.65 3.68
N ASP A 22 14.81 -7.67 4.12
CA ASP A 22 13.63 -8.13 3.39
C ASP A 22 12.56 -7.03 3.34
N PHE A 23 12.40 -6.25 4.42
CA PHE A 23 11.44 -5.14 4.46
C PHE A 23 11.73 -4.14 3.35
N ARG A 24 12.99 -3.70 3.24
CA ARG A 24 13.42 -2.78 2.20
C ARG A 24 13.14 -3.31 0.80
N ILE A 25 13.50 -4.56 0.52
CA ILE A 25 13.33 -5.16 -0.81
C ILE A 25 11.85 -5.30 -1.16
N GLN A 26 11.05 -5.79 -0.21
CA GLN A 26 9.62 -6.05 -0.43
C GLN A 26 8.80 -4.78 -0.61
N MET A 27 9.20 -3.69 0.04
CA MET A 27 8.52 -2.40 -0.06
C MET A 27 8.66 -1.73 -1.43
N ILE A 28 9.63 -2.14 -2.26
CA ILE A 28 9.79 -1.58 -3.60
C ILE A 28 8.87 -2.33 -4.56
N GLY A 29 7.91 -1.59 -5.12
CA GLY A 29 6.98 -2.09 -6.12
C GLY A 29 7.65 -2.35 -7.46
N SER A 30 6.92 -2.99 -8.37
CA SER A 30 7.44 -3.34 -9.70
C SER A 30 7.78 -2.12 -10.54
N SER A 31 7.15 -0.96 -10.30
CA SER A 31 7.50 0.31 -10.94
C SER A 31 8.87 0.87 -10.51
N GLY A 32 9.51 0.28 -9.49
CA GLY A 32 10.73 0.78 -8.86
C GLY A 32 10.47 1.84 -7.77
N LEU A 33 9.22 2.28 -7.60
CA LEU A 33 8.81 3.16 -6.52
C LEU A 33 8.53 2.36 -5.25
N SER A 34 8.86 2.92 -4.09
CA SER A 34 8.53 2.32 -2.79
C SER A 34 7.03 2.42 -2.51
N PHE A 35 6.50 1.52 -1.69
CA PHE A 35 5.23 1.70 -1.01
C PHE A 35 5.41 2.77 0.06
N ASN A 36 5.48 4.04 -0.38
CA ASN A 36 5.55 5.16 0.52
C ASN A 36 4.24 5.28 1.29
N TYR A 37 4.37 5.39 2.60
CA TYR A 37 3.32 5.71 3.54
C TYR A 37 3.93 6.65 4.59
N ALA A 38 3.11 7.32 5.37
CA ALA A 38 3.54 8.34 6.32
C ALA A 38 4.40 9.41 5.62
N ASP A 39 5.40 9.98 6.31
CA ASP A 39 6.32 10.94 5.68
C ASP A 39 7.37 10.29 4.75
N GLY A 40 7.14 9.04 4.30
CA GLY A 40 8.02 8.33 3.38
C GLY A 40 8.01 8.91 1.95
N SER A 41 9.17 8.87 1.29
CA SER A 41 9.27 9.16 -0.15
C SER A 41 9.08 7.88 -0.97
N ASP A 42 8.41 8.02 -2.12
CA ASP A 42 8.29 6.97 -3.15
C ASP A 42 9.63 6.64 -3.82
N ARG A 43 10.65 7.49 -3.67
CA ARG A 43 12.01 7.24 -4.16
C ARG A 43 12.81 6.43 -3.15
N THR A 44 13.46 5.39 -3.65
CA THR A 44 14.39 4.60 -2.84
C THR A 44 15.82 5.12 -3.00
N GLY A 45 16.38 5.70 -1.94
CA GLY A 45 17.81 6.05 -1.87
C GLY A 45 18.70 4.86 -1.50
N GLY A 46 20.02 4.99 -1.65
CA GLY A 46 21.01 3.96 -1.28
C GLY A 46 20.97 3.55 0.19
N ALA A 47 21.15 2.25 0.47
CA ALA A 47 21.30 1.69 1.81
C ALA A 47 22.52 0.78 1.84
N TRP A 48 23.70 1.38 1.99
CA TRP A 48 24.99 0.68 2.04
C TRP A 48 25.06 -0.37 3.15
N GLN A 49 24.27 -0.24 4.23
CA GLN A 49 24.17 -1.25 5.29
C GLN A 49 23.64 -2.60 4.80
N MET A 50 22.97 -2.64 3.65
CA MET A 50 22.52 -3.90 3.04
C MET A 50 23.68 -4.80 2.64
N TYR A 51 24.83 -4.26 2.22
CA TYR A 51 26.03 -5.08 1.95
C TYR A 51 26.60 -5.69 3.23
N TRP A 52 26.53 -4.96 4.35
CA TRP A 52 26.92 -5.51 5.65
C TRP A 52 25.94 -6.61 6.09
N LEU A 53 24.62 -6.38 5.97
CA LEU A 53 23.59 -7.38 6.25
C LEU A 53 23.76 -8.64 5.39
N ALA A 54 24.08 -8.48 4.11
CA ALA A 54 24.32 -9.58 3.18
C ALA A 54 25.43 -10.50 3.67
N ARG A 55 26.54 -9.93 4.16
CA ARG A 55 27.66 -10.68 4.73
C ARG A 55 27.31 -11.28 6.08
N LYS A 56 26.74 -10.48 6.98
CA LYS A 56 26.41 -10.88 8.35
C LYS A 56 25.42 -12.05 8.39
N PHE A 57 24.43 -12.05 7.50
CA PHE A 57 23.35 -13.05 7.47
C PHE A 57 23.40 -13.98 6.27
N ASN A 58 24.53 -13.99 5.54
CA ASN A 58 24.74 -14.80 4.34
C ASN A 58 23.59 -14.71 3.31
N ASN A 59 23.10 -13.50 3.08
CA ASN A 59 21.99 -13.23 2.16
C ASN A 59 22.44 -12.37 0.97
N PRO A 60 22.97 -12.97 -0.11
CA PRO A 60 23.50 -12.25 -1.27
C PRO A 60 22.42 -11.48 -2.07
N LEU A 61 21.12 -11.71 -1.81
CA LEU A 61 20.06 -10.91 -2.38
C LEU A 61 20.16 -9.43 -1.96
N TYR A 62 20.62 -9.17 -0.74
CA TYR A 62 20.72 -7.80 -0.22
C TYR A 62 21.77 -6.98 -0.99
N SER A 63 22.88 -7.62 -1.36
CA SER A 63 23.92 -7.04 -2.22
C SER A 63 23.44 -6.88 -3.66
N TRP A 64 22.75 -7.88 -4.22
CA TRP A 64 22.12 -7.79 -5.54
C TRP A 64 21.17 -6.58 -5.61
N HIS A 65 20.33 -6.41 -4.60
CA HIS A 65 19.35 -5.33 -4.57
C HIS A 65 19.98 -3.94 -4.65
N GLU A 66 20.98 -3.65 -3.80
CA GLU A 66 21.62 -2.33 -3.84
C GLU A 66 22.35 -2.07 -5.15
N ARG A 67 22.94 -3.11 -5.76
CA ARG A 67 23.69 -2.99 -7.02
C ARG A 67 22.79 -2.85 -8.23
N GLU A 68 21.74 -3.65 -8.33
CA GLU A 68 20.97 -3.81 -9.56
C GLU A 68 19.68 -2.98 -9.56
N VAL A 69 19.08 -2.73 -8.40
CA VAL A 69 17.84 -1.94 -8.28
C VAL A 69 18.16 -0.49 -7.93
N VAL A 70 18.94 -0.27 -6.88
CA VAL A 70 19.17 1.09 -6.35
C VAL A 70 20.31 1.81 -7.08
N LYS A 71 21.35 1.07 -7.49
CA LYS A 71 22.51 1.58 -8.27
C LYS A 71 23.19 2.79 -7.63
N SER A 72 23.15 2.90 -6.30
CA SER A 72 23.75 4.02 -5.57
C SER A 72 25.24 3.79 -5.32
N THR A 73 26.06 4.79 -5.65
CA THR A 73 27.49 4.81 -5.35
C THR A 73 27.76 5.75 -4.18
N SER A 74 28.36 5.25 -3.10
CA SER A 74 28.80 6.06 -1.97
C SER A 74 30.12 5.53 -1.39
N ALA A 75 30.86 6.37 -0.66
CA ALA A 75 32.07 5.94 0.04
C ALA A 75 31.78 4.81 1.05
N GLN A 76 30.63 4.86 1.72
CA GLN A 76 30.16 3.80 2.61
C GLN A 76 29.86 2.50 1.85
N GLY A 77 29.33 2.60 0.62
CA GLY A 77 29.13 1.46 -0.26
C GLY A 77 30.43 0.75 -0.62
N LEU A 78 31.52 1.50 -0.82
CA LEU A 78 32.86 0.92 -1.03
C LEU A 78 33.37 0.20 0.23
N TRP A 79 33.17 0.80 1.41
CA TRP A 79 33.61 0.24 2.68
C TRP A 79 32.91 -1.08 3.02
N TRP A 80 31.59 -1.14 2.80
CA TRP A 80 30.80 -2.32 3.14
C TRP A 80 30.59 -3.31 2.00
N PHE A 81 31.14 -3.03 0.82
CA PHE A 81 30.91 -3.75 -0.42
C PHE A 81 30.93 -5.28 -0.27
N ASP A 82 30.00 -5.93 -0.96
CA ASP A 82 29.92 -7.37 -1.11
C ASP A 82 29.59 -7.68 -2.57
N SER A 83 30.48 -8.42 -3.24
CA SER A 83 30.37 -8.74 -4.66
C SER A 83 29.39 -9.86 -4.95
N ARG A 84 29.01 -10.65 -3.92
CA ARG A 84 28.05 -11.74 -4.07
C ARG A 84 26.70 -11.18 -4.50
N SER A 85 26.01 -11.92 -5.35
CA SER A 85 24.82 -11.43 -6.02
C SER A 85 23.90 -12.58 -6.34
N THR A 86 22.66 -12.51 -5.86
CA THR A 86 21.61 -13.47 -6.19
C THR A 86 20.32 -12.71 -6.46
N PRO A 87 19.70 -12.87 -7.65
CA PRO A 87 18.45 -12.20 -7.97
C PRO A 87 17.30 -12.73 -7.10
N PRO A 88 16.18 -11.98 -6.98
CA PRO A 88 15.06 -12.34 -6.12
C PRO A 88 14.17 -13.45 -6.69
N THR A 89 14.65 -14.26 -7.65
CA THR A 89 13.83 -15.27 -8.34
C THR A 89 13.17 -16.27 -7.38
N GLU A 90 13.84 -16.58 -6.26
CA GLU A 90 13.28 -17.45 -5.20
C GLU A 90 12.77 -16.67 -3.98
N ALA A 91 12.84 -15.33 -4.01
CA ALA A 91 12.35 -14.53 -2.90
C ALA A 91 10.81 -14.60 -2.85
N PRO A 92 10.21 -14.72 -1.65
CA PRO A 92 8.76 -14.85 -1.51
C PRO A 92 8.01 -13.68 -2.15
N LEU A 93 6.91 -14.00 -2.81
CA LEU A 93 6.07 -13.02 -3.51
C LEU A 93 5.18 -12.20 -2.57
N ASP A 94 4.89 -12.70 -1.38
CA ASP A 94 4.02 -11.99 -0.46
C ASP A 94 4.64 -11.97 0.92
N ARG A 95 4.54 -10.82 1.59
CA ARG A 95 5.03 -10.65 2.95
C ARG A 95 4.11 -9.76 3.77
N HIS A 96 3.87 -10.18 5.01
CA HIS A 96 3.25 -9.37 6.05
C HIS A 96 4.31 -9.03 7.11
N PHE A 97 4.58 -7.73 7.26
CA PHE A 97 5.48 -7.23 8.29
C PHE A 97 4.66 -6.80 9.50
N ARG A 98 4.62 -7.69 10.50
CA ARG A 98 3.89 -7.49 11.77
C ARG A 98 4.38 -6.26 12.52
N HIS A 99 3.55 -5.74 13.42
CA HIS A 99 3.73 -4.49 14.18
C HIS A 99 3.65 -3.21 13.35
N ALA A 100 4.32 -3.15 12.19
CA ALA A 100 4.04 -2.12 11.20
C ALA A 100 2.67 -2.35 10.52
N ASP A 101 2.27 -3.62 10.44
CA ASP A 101 1.05 -4.12 9.80
C ASP A 101 0.90 -3.61 8.36
N VAL A 102 1.98 -3.82 7.61
CA VAL A 102 2.04 -3.60 6.17
C VAL A 102 2.22 -4.92 5.43
N VAL A 103 1.55 -5.03 4.29
CA VAL A 103 1.51 -6.22 3.46
C VAL A 103 1.89 -5.85 2.04
N MET A 104 2.74 -6.66 1.44
CA MET A 104 3.10 -6.55 0.04
C MET A 104 2.70 -7.84 -0.65
N LEU A 105 1.95 -7.72 -1.74
CA LEU A 105 1.59 -8.81 -2.63
C LEU A 105 2.15 -8.50 -4.02
N ARG A 106 2.86 -9.44 -4.65
CA ARG A 106 3.34 -9.28 -6.03
C ARG A 106 3.08 -10.49 -6.90
N GLY A 107 2.98 -10.22 -8.20
CA GLY A 107 2.81 -11.27 -9.20
C GLY A 107 4.10 -12.05 -9.45
N ASN A 108 5.21 -11.34 -9.56
CA ASN A 108 6.56 -11.84 -9.67
C ASN A 108 7.55 -10.67 -9.40
N TRP A 109 8.83 -10.83 -9.71
CA TRP A 109 9.87 -9.83 -9.48
C TRP A 109 10.26 -9.00 -10.70
N THR A 110 9.52 -9.10 -11.82
CA THR A 110 9.79 -8.28 -13.02
C THR A 110 9.23 -6.86 -12.85
N PRO A 111 9.78 -5.86 -13.56
CA PRO A 111 9.31 -4.47 -13.47
C PRO A 111 7.88 -4.22 -13.95
N SER A 112 7.27 -5.17 -14.67
CA SER A 112 5.89 -5.06 -15.16
C SER A 112 4.87 -5.81 -14.29
N ALA A 113 5.32 -6.54 -13.27
CA ALA A 113 4.46 -7.35 -12.42
C ALA A 113 3.37 -6.51 -11.74
N VAL A 114 2.25 -7.14 -11.40
CA VAL A 114 1.31 -6.51 -10.46
C VAL A 114 1.95 -6.49 -9.08
N TYR A 115 1.90 -5.35 -8.41
CA TYR A 115 2.32 -5.18 -7.02
C TYR A 115 1.28 -4.37 -6.27
N LEU A 116 0.93 -4.84 -5.07
CA LEU A 116 -0.02 -4.20 -4.16
C LEU A 116 0.65 -4.02 -2.80
N GLY A 117 0.88 -2.78 -2.41
CA GLY A 117 1.21 -2.42 -1.03
C GLY A 117 -0.07 -2.09 -0.28
N PHE A 118 -0.26 -2.64 0.91
CA PHE A 118 -1.45 -2.46 1.73
C PHE A 118 -1.08 -2.24 3.20
N LYS A 119 -1.69 -1.24 3.84
CA LYS A 119 -1.37 -0.83 5.20
C LYS A 119 -2.60 -0.91 6.11
N GLY A 120 -2.50 -1.72 7.16
CA GLY A 120 -3.28 -1.54 8.39
C GLY A 120 -2.52 -0.57 9.29
N GLY A 121 -1.94 -1.05 10.38
CA GLY A 121 -0.93 -0.32 11.15
C GLY A 121 -1.49 0.56 12.25
N ASP A 122 -0.72 1.57 12.65
CA ASP A 122 -0.99 2.40 13.82
C ASP A 122 -0.89 3.90 13.45
N ASN A 123 -1.97 4.65 13.66
CA ASN A 123 -1.99 6.11 13.45
C ASN A 123 -1.17 6.87 14.51
N LYS A 124 -0.76 6.24 15.61
CA LYS A 124 0.14 6.84 16.62
C LYS A 124 1.61 6.70 16.29
N ALA A 125 1.97 5.91 15.27
CA ALA A 125 3.35 5.76 14.87
C ALA A 125 3.94 7.13 14.52
N ASN A 126 5.20 7.38 14.89
CA ASN A 126 5.85 8.64 14.56
C ASN A 126 5.80 8.88 13.04
N HIS A 127 5.55 10.13 12.66
CA HIS A 127 5.39 10.56 11.26
C HIS A 127 4.19 10.01 10.49
N SER A 128 3.29 9.24 11.12
CA SER A 128 2.08 8.69 10.48
C SER A 128 1.19 9.75 9.83
N HIS A 129 0.48 9.32 8.79
CA HIS A 129 -0.70 10.03 8.28
C HIS A 129 -1.97 9.27 8.72
N LEU A 130 -3.16 9.83 8.46
CA LEU A 130 -4.43 9.17 8.79
C LEU A 130 -4.88 8.19 7.69
N GLU A 131 -4.07 7.16 7.50
CA GLU A 131 -3.98 6.33 6.29
C GLU A 131 -4.26 4.83 6.52
N LEU A 132 -4.95 4.46 7.60
CA LEU A 132 -5.28 3.04 7.84
C LEU A 132 -6.16 2.51 6.71
N GLY A 133 -5.82 1.35 6.18
CA GLY A 133 -6.47 0.73 5.02
C GLY A 133 -5.99 1.27 3.66
N MET A 134 -4.96 2.13 3.62
CA MET A 134 -4.46 2.65 2.35
C MET A 134 -3.74 1.58 1.53
N PHE A 135 -3.69 1.78 0.21
CA PHE A 135 -2.96 0.93 -0.70
C PHE A 135 -2.27 1.72 -1.82
N VAL A 136 -1.22 1.12 -2.39
CA VAL A 136 -0.61 1.53 -3.67
C VAL A 136 -0.65 0.36 -4.65
N LEU A 137 -0.73 0.66 -5.94
CA LEU A 137 -0.86 -0.35 -6.99
C LEU A 137 0.12 -0.07 -8.12
N ASP A 138 0.97 -1.04 -8.42
CA ASP A 138 1.78 -1.04 -9.63
C ASP A 138 1.34 -2.16 -10.56
N ALA A 139 1.41 -1.90 -11.87
CA ALA A 139 1.29 -2.91 -12.91
C ALA A 139 1.76 -2.31 -14.24
N ASP A 140 2.21 -3.15 -15.17
CA ASP A 140 2.62 -2.72 -16.51
C ASP A 140 3.66 -1.59 -16.50
N GLY A 141 4.55 -1.63 -15.49
CA GLY A 141 5.63 -0.66 -15.30
C GLY A 141 5.17 0.72 -14.83
N GLN A 142 3.91 0.89 -14.40
CA GLN A 142 3.36 2.15 -13.90
C GLN A 142 2.82 2.00 -12.48
N ARG A 143 2.91 3.10 -11.71
CA ARG A 143 2.24 3.29 -10.41
C ARG A 143 0.87 3.92 -10.65
N TRP A 144 -0.18 3.15 -10.42
CA TRP A 144 -1.57 3.50 -10.69
C TRP A 144 -2.27 4.16 -9.51
N ALA A 145 -2.12 3.60 -8.31
CA ALA A 145 -2.59 4.20 -7.07
C ALA A 145 -1.38 4.72 -6.28
N VAL A 146 -1.33 6.04 -6.04
CA VAL A 146 -0.20 6.71 -5.40
C VAL A 146 -0.51 7.07 -3.96
N ASP A 147 0.50 6.99 -3.10
CA ASP A 147 0.57 7.80 -1.89
C ASP A 147 1.16 9.17 -2.24
N LEU A 148 0.62 10.24 -1.68
CA LEU A 148 1.05 11.59 -2.02
C LEU A 148 2.36 11.98 -1.32
N GLY A 149 2.74 11.27 -0.25
CA GLY A 149 3.90 11.59 0.58
C GLY A 149 3.67 12.80 1.49
N PRO A 150 4.73 13.26 2.18
CA PRO A 150 4.64 14.35 3.14
C PRO A 150 4.31 15.69 2.48
N ASP A 151 3.89 16.63 3.32
CA ASP A 151 3.83 18.05 2.98
C ASP A 151 5.13 18.78 3.39
N ASP A 152 5.15 20.10 3.36
CA ASP A 152 6.24 20.90 3.90
C ASP A 152 6.23 20.89 5.44
N TYR A 153 7.35 20.44 6.04
CA TYR A 153 7.54 20.43 7.49
C TYR A 153 7.53 21.83 8.12
N ASN A 154 7.68 22.88 7.30
CA ASN A 154 7.54 24.28 7.74
C ASN A 154 6.08 24.73 7.89
N LEU A 155 5.09 23.90 7.54
CA LEU A 155 3.69 24.24 7.76
C LEU A 155 3.38 24.37 9.27
N PRO A 156 2.53 25.34 9.67
CA PRO A 156 2.25 25.61 11.07
C PRO A 156 1.74 24.41 11.88
N GLY A 157 2.52 23.94 12.85
CA GLY A 157 2.09 22.82 13.70
C GLY A 157 2.07 21.47 12.97
N TYR A 158 2.94 21.28 11.96
CA TYR A 158 3.13 20.00 11.24
C TYR A 158 3.34 18.80 12.18
N PHE A 159 4.06 18.98 13.28
CA PHE A 159 4.28 17.92 14.29
C PHE A 159 3.26 17.92 15.43
N GLY A 160 2.23 18.77 15.34
CA GLY A 160 1.16 18.90 16.31
C GLY A 160 -0.19 18.42 15.77
N LYS A 161 -1.28 18.88 16.39
CA LYS A 161 -2.65 18.48 16.03
C LYS A 161 -3.14 19.11 14.71
N GLN A 162 -2.53 20.21 14.27
CA GLN A 162 -2.96 20.95 13.07
C GLN A 162 -2.67 20.16 11.79
N ARG A 163 -1.71 19.23 11.82
CA ARG A 163 -1.33 18.41 10.68
C ARG A 163 -2.50 17.64 10.05
N TRP A 164 -3.53 17.32 10.84
CA TRP A 164 -4.74 16.62 10.36
C TRP A 164 -5.68 17.49 9.54
N THR A 165 -5.38 18.79 9.39
CA THR A 165 -6.08 19.68 8.45
C THR A 165 -5.37 19.79 7.10
N TYR A 166 -4.22 19.12 6.93
CA TYR A 166 -3.49 19.11 5.67
C TYR A 166 -3.94 17.94 4.83
N TYR A 167 -4.29 18.21 3.57
CA TYR A 167 -4.88 17.25 2.66
C TYR A 167 -4.06 15.96 2.61
N ARG A 168 -2.74 16.08 2.45
CA ARG A 168 -1.79 14.96 2.35
C ARG A 168 -1.68 14.13 3.61
N LEU A 169 -2.01 14.67 4.79
CA LEU A 169 -1.85 13.99 6.09
C LEU A 169 -3.20 13.54 6.68
N ALA A 170 -4.27 14.17 6.24
CA ALA A 170 -5.65 13.85 6.57
C ALA A 170 -6.15 12.65 5.76
N THR A 171 -7.20 11.99 6.23
CA THR A 171 -7.81 10.81 5.58
C THR A 171 -8.29 11.12 4.17
N GLU A 172 -8.70 12.37 3.90
CA GLU A 172 -9.14 12.80 2.57
C GLU A 172 -8.05 12.75 1.49
N GLY A 173 -6.77 12.75 1.85
CA GLY A 173 -5.64 12.59 0.91
C GLY A 173 -5.15 11.16 0.77
N GLN A 174 -5.77 10.19 1.44
CA GLN A 174 -5.33 8.79 1.49
C GLN A 174 -6.16 7.89 0.58
N ASN A 175 -5.60 6.76 0.14
CA ASN A 175 -6.32 5.75 -0.65
C ASN A 175 -7.18 4.84 0.23
N THR A 176 -8.09 5.43 1.03
CA THR A 176 -8.93 4.74 2.02
C THR A 176 -10.38 5.20 1.95
N LEU A 177 -11.20 4.92 2.97
CA LEU A 177 -12.59 5.38 3.05
C LEU A 177 -12.69 6.73 3.78
N LEU A 178 -13.69 7.53 3.43
CA LEU A 178 -14.09 8.73 4.16
C LEU A 178 -15.58 8.64 4.47
N ILE A 179 -15.97 8.77 5.75
CA ILE A 179 -17.37 8.67 6.17
C ILE A 179 -17.85 10.02 6.71
N GLY A 180 -18.76 10.67 5.99
CA GLY A 180 -19.27 12.00 6.34
C GLY A 180 -18.19 13.10 6.32
N GLY A 181 -17.16 12.94 5.49
CA GLY A 181 -16.06 13.92 5.39
C GLY A 181 -15.11 13.95 6.58
N ARG A 182 -15.17 12.96 7.48
CA ARG A 182 -14.39 12.95 8.73
C ARG A 182 -13.11 12.14 8.62
N ASN A 183 -12.07 12.64 9.26
CA ASN A 183 -10.82 11.93 9.46
C ASN A 183 -10.99 10.65 10.30
N GLN A 184 -10.12 9.68 10.07
CA GLN A 184 -9.91 8.57 10.99
C GLN A 184 -9.48 9.06 12.38
N ASP A 185 -9.68 8.25 13.43
CA ASP A 185 -9.12 8.55 14.75
C ASP A 185 -7.58 8.52 14.70
N PRO A 186 -6.88 9.62 15.06
CA PRO A 186 -5.41 9.66 15.11
C PRO A 186 -4.77 8.68 16.11
N ARG A 187 -5.56 8.04 16.97
CA ARG A 187 -5.09 7.05 17.96
C ARG A 187 -5.39 5.61 17.57
N ALA A 188 -6.07 5.41 16.43
CA ALA A 188 -6.50 4.10 15.99
C ALA A 188 -5.34 3.18 15.63
N VAL A 189 -5.57 1.89 15.86
CA VAL A 189 -4.75 0.79 15.34
C VAL A 189 -5.67 -0.07 14.49
N ALA A 190 -5.20 -0.44 13.31
CA ALA A 190 -5.90 -1.31 12.37
C ALA A 190 -5.06 -2.58 12.11
N PRO A 191 -5.28 -3.67 12.88
CA PRO A 191 -4.49 -4.89 12.71
C PRO A 191 -4.82 -5.59 11.39
N ILE A 192 -3.83 -6.27 10.81
CA ILE A 192 -4.06 -7.28 9.76
C ILE A 192 -4.57 -8.55 10.45
N ILE A 193 -5.85 -8.85 10.28
CA ILE A 193 -6.55 -9.97 10.94
C ILE A 193 -6.52 -11.26 10.11
N ALA A 194 -6.17 -11.19 8.83
CA ALA A 194 -5.94 -12.35 7.99
C ALA A 194 -4.91 -12.05 6.89
N PHE A 195 -4.07 -13.03 6.57
CA PHE A 195 -3.11 -12.97 5.47
C PHE A 195 -2.93 -14.37 4.87
N GLN A 196 -2.85 -14.46 3.54
CA GLN A 196 -2.55 -15.69 2.83
C GLN A 196 -1.72 -15.41 1.59
N SER A 197 -0.74 -16.28 1.33
CA SER A 197 0.10 -16.26 0.13
C SER A 197 -0.12 -17.56 -0.65
N LYS A 198 -0.87 -17.48 -1.75
CA LYS A 198 -1.05 -18.58 -2.71
C LYS A 198 -1.06 -18.05 -4.15
N PRO A 199 -0.60 -18.82 -5.16
CA PRO A 199 -0.57 -18.36 -6.55
C PRO A 199 -1.92 -17.86 -7.09
N GLU A 200 -3.00 -18.56 -6.79
CA GLU A 200 -4.36 -18.29 -7.25
C GLU A 200 -5.03 -17.14 -6.47
N TRP A 201 -4.66 -16.97 -5.20
CA TRP A 201 -5.32 -16.03 -4.30
C TRP A 201 -4.38 -15.65 -3.14
N ALA A 202 -3.69 -14.52 -3.28
CA ALA A 202 -2.94 -13.90 -2.20
C ALA A 202 -3.74 -12.71 -1.66
N PHE A 203 -3.82 -12.54 -0.34
CA PHE A 203 -4.60 -11.45 0.25
C PHE A 203 -4.16 -11.07 1.65
N ALA A 204 -4.65 -9.90 2.08
CA ALA A 204 -4.72 -9.50 3.48
C ALA A 204 -6.06 -8.84 3.81
N VAL A 205 -6.47 -8.91 5.07
CA VAL A 205 -7.67 -8.23 5.60
C VAL A 205 -7.26 -7.39 6.81
N ALA A 206 -7.58 -6.10 6.79
CA ALA A 206 -7.42 -5.19 7.91
C ALA A 206 -8.78 -4.93 8.59
N ASP A 207 -8.78 -4.93 9.93
CA ASP A 207 -9.89 -4.37 10.71
C ASP A 207 -9.66 -2.86 10.87
N LEU A 208 -10.53 -2.05 10.27
CA LEU A 208 -10.46 -0.60 10.30
C LEU A 208 -11.45 0.01 11.31
N SER A 209 -12.15 -0.80 12.09
CA SER A 209 -13.27 -0.35 12.93
C SER A 209 -12.85 0.73 13.94
N ALA A 210 -11.64 0.60 14.53
CA ALA A 210 -11.09 1.62 15.43
C ALA A 210 -10.82 2.95 14.71
N ALA A 211 -10.41 2.92 13.44
CA ALA A 211 -10.15 4.11 12.63
C ALA A 211 -11.44 4.91 12.38
N TYR A 212 -12.57 4.22 12.22
CA TYR A 212 -13.88 4.79 11.95
C TYR A 212 -14.81 4.75 13.17
N GLN A 213 -14.27 4.74 14.39
CA GLN A 213 -15.05 4.77 15.61
C GLN A 213 -15.96 6.01 15.63
N GLY A 214 -17.24 5.81 15.92
CA GLY A 214 -18.24 6.88 15.87
C GLY A 214 -18.59 7.34 14.44
N GLN A 215 -18.20 6.57 13.42
CA GLN A 215 -18.57 6.80 12.02
C GLN A 215 -19.25 5.60 11.36
N ALA A 216 -18.92 4.39 11.79
CA ALA A 216 -19.62 3.17 11.46
C ALA A 216 -19.55 2.20 12.65
N LYS A 217 -20.39 1.15 12.65
CA LYS A 217 -20.35 0.11 13.68
C LYS A 217 -19.16 -0.83 13.51
N ALA A 218 -18.82 -1.16 12.26
CA ALA A 218 -17.64 -1.94 11.92
C ALA A 218 -17.19 -1.59 10.50
N VAL A 219 -15.88 -1.63 10.26
CA VAL A 219 -15.28 -1.42 8.94
C VAL A 219 -14.13 -2.40 8.78
N ALA A 220 -14.15 -3.17 7.69
CA ALA A 220 -13.03 -4.04 7.31
C ALA A 220 -12.69 -3.85 5.84
N ARG A 221 -11.40 -3.96 5.51
CA ARG A 221 -10.90 -3.89 4.13
C ARG A 221 -10.07 -5.12 3.81
N GLY A 222 -10.42 -5.80 2.73
CA GLY A 222 -9.62 -6.82 2.08
C GLY A 222 -8.89 -6.27 0.86
N ALA A 223 -7.62 -6.63 0.73
CA ALA A 223 -6.79 -6.37 -0.43
C ALA A 223 -6.26 -7.71 -0.95
N ALA A 224 -6.63 -8.07 -2.19
CA ALA A 224 -6.28 -9.36 -2.78
C ALA A 224 -5.64 -9.21 -4.16
N LEU A 225 -4.74 -10.14 -4.47
CA LEU A 225 -4.13 -10.37 -5.76
C LEU A 225 -4.52 -11.76 -6.26
N ARG A 226 -5.39 -11.78 -7.26
CA ARG A 226 -5.91 -13.00 -7.89
C ARG A 226 -5.08 -13.40 -9.07
N ASP A 227 -4.75 -14.70 -9.15
CA ASP A 227 -3.98 -15.32 -10.24
C ASP A 227 -2.72 -14.50 -10.60
N ARG A 228 -2.14 -13.79 -9.61
CA ARG A 228 -1.01 -12.87 -9.79
C ARG A 228 -1.20 -11.73 -10.81
N ARG A 229 -2.44 -11.42 -11.20
CA ARG A 229 -2.74 -10.52 -12.33
C ARG A 229 -3.87 -9.51 -12.11
N GLN A 230 -4.80 -9.75 -11.20
CA GLN A 230 -5.94 -8.86 -10.95
C GLN A 230 -6.02 -8.50 -9.47
N VAL A 231 -6.17 -7.22 -9.16
CA VAL A 231 -6.34 -6.75 -7.78
C VAL A 231 -7.81 -6.59 -7.45
N LEU A 232 -8.21 -7.00 -6.24
CA LEU A 232 -9.51 -6.72 -5.66
C LEU A 232 -9.32 -5.95 -4.35
N ILE A 233 -9.95 -4.78 -4.24
CA ILE A 233 -10.13 -4.07 -2.97
C ILE A 233 -11.60 -4.22 -2.58
N GLN A 234 -11.86 -4.82 -1.42
CA GLN A 234 -13.21 -5.04 -0.92
C GLN A 234 -13.35 -4.45 0.48
N ASP A 235 -14.32 -3.57 0.65
CA ASP A 235 -14.70 -2.96 1.92
C ASP A 235 -16.03 -3.53 2.40
N GLU A 236 -16.09 -3.90 3.68
CA GLU A 236 -17.32 -4.25 4.37
C GLU A 236 -17.58 -3.20 5.46
N ILE A 237 -18.66 -2.44 5.30
CA ILE A 237 -19.01 -1.32 6.17
C ILE A 237 -20.37 -1.62 6.80
N VAL A 238 -20.43 -1.68 8.13
CA VAL A 238 -21.66 -1.98 8.89
C VAL A 238 -22.17 -0.71 9.54
N ASP A 239 -23.44 -0.38 9.27
CA ASP A 239 -24.16 0.76 9.83
C ASP A 239 -23.36 2.08 9.75
N PRO A 240 -22.96 2.54 8.54
CA PRO A 240 -22.33 3.85 8.40
C PRO A 240 -23.30 4.95 8.86
N MET A 241 -22.76 5.93 9.59
CA MET A 241 -23.53 7.05 10.13
C MET A 241 -23.81 8.14 9.09
N ASP A 242 -23.09 8.14 7.98
CA ASP A 242 -23.18 9.14 6.91
C ASP A 242 -22.76 8.51 5.56
N THR A 243 -22.69 9.35 4.52
CA THR A 243 -22.20 9.04 3.18
C THR A 243 -20.80 8.43 3.25
N VAL A 244 -20.64 7.29 2.60
CA VAL A 244 -19.34 6.63 2.44
C VAL A 244 -18.74 7.06 1.11
N VAL A 245 -17.49 7.49 1.16
CA VAL A 245 -16.69 7.84 -0.02
C VAL A 245 -15.49 6.91 -0.05
N TRP A 246 -15.42 6.09 -1.09
CA TRP A 246 -14.18 5.38 -1.44
C TRP A 246 -13.37 6.25 -2.37
N GLN A 247 -12.05 6.27 -2.17
CA GLN A 247 -11.16 7.15 -2.91
C GLN A 247 -9.81 6.51 -3.21
N MET A 248 -9.28 6.88 -4.38
CA MET A 248 -7.94 6.52 -4.85
C MET A 248 -7.33 7.71 -5.61
N HIS A 249 -6.07 8.01 -5.33
CA HIS A 249 -5.29 9.03 -6.01
C HIS A 249 -4.47 8.42 -7.13
N THR A 250 -4.49 9.04 -8.32
CA THR A 250 -3.80 8.52 -9.50
C THR A 250 -3.23 9.64 -10.36
N PRO A 251 -2.00 9.48 -10.91
CA PRO A 251 -1.48 10.37 -11.94
C PRO A 251 -2.05 10.06 -13.34
N ALA A 252 -2.90 9.03 -13.47
CA ALA A 252 -3.48 8.63 -14.73
C ALA A 252 -4.48 9.65 -15.26
N LYS A 253 -4.61 9.72 -16.58
CA LYS A 253 -5.83 10.24 -17.20
C LYS A 253 -6.94 9.23 -16.97
N VAL A 254 -8.09 9.71 -16.51
CA VAL A 254 -9.24 8.86 -16.13
C VAL A 254 -10.44 9.16 -17.02
N THR A 255 -11.00 8.12 -17.63
CA THR A 255 -12.29 8.17 -18.33
C THR A 255 -13.28 7.29 -17.57
N VAL A 256 -14.36 7.89 -17.08
CA VAL A 256 -15.39 7.20 -16.29
C VAL A 256 -16.58 6.83 -17.18
N GLU A 257 -17.04 5.58 -17.05
CA GLU A 257 -18.19 5.01 -17.75
C GLU A 257 -19.06 4.25 -16.74
N GLY A 258 -19.81 5.00 -15.92
CA GLY A 258 -20.67 4.43 -14.88
C GLY A 258 -19.87 3.63 -13.85
N GLY A 259 -20.12 2.32 -13.75
CA GLY A 259 -19.44 1.42 -12.82
C GLY A 259 -18.03 1.00 -13.27
N THR A 260 -17.55 1.48 -14.41
CA THR A 260 -16.19 1.22 -14.93
C THR A 260 -15.42 2.54 -15.05
N ALA A 261 -14.11 2.52 -14.80
CA ALA A 261 -13.20 3.60 -15.15
C ALA A 261 -11.98 3.05 -15.90
N GLN A 262 -11.61 3.71 -16.99
CA GLN A 262 -10.40 3.43 -17.76
C GLN A 262 -9.32 4.44 -17.38
N LEU A 263 -8.18 3.94 -16.91
CA LEU A 263 -7.03 4.74 -16.52
C LEU A 263 -5.91 4.52 -17.54
N SER A 264 -5.24 5.60 -17.94
CA SER A 264 -4.09 5.54 -18.84
C SER A 264 -2.91 6.37 -18.34
N ILE A 265 -1.72 5.76 -18.35
CA ILE A 265 -0.42 6.41 -18.10
C ILE A 265 0.49 5.99 -19.25
N LYS A 266 0.93 6.97 -20.07
CA LYS A 266 1.63 6.70 -21.34
C LYS A 266 0.81 5.71 -22.20
N ASP A 267 1.40 4.61 -22.64
CA ASP A 267 0.73 3.57 -23.44
C ASP A 267 0.08 2.46 -22.59
N ALA A 268 0.35 2.43 -21.29
CA ALA A 268 -0.22 1.46 -20.38
C ALA A 268 -1.67 1.81 -20.04
N ARG A 269 -2.48 0.78 -19.75
CA ARG A 269 -3.89 0.92 -19.37
C ARG A 269 -4.21 0.09 -18.14
N LEU A 270 -5.11 0.60 -17.30
CA LEU A 270 -5.69 -0.13 -16.18
C LEU A 270 -7.20 0.09 -16.20
N ARG A 271 -7.97 -1.01 -16.12
CA ARG A 271 -9.41 -0.96 -15.98
C ARG A 271 -9.80 -1.14 -14.51
N ALA A 272 -10.54 -0.18 -13.95
CA ALA A 272 -11.20 -0.32 -12.66
C ALA A 272 -12.69 -0.63 -12.87
N GLU A 273 -13.23 -1.58 -12.11
CA GLU A 273 -14.64 -1.99 -12.18
C GLU A 273 -15.23 -2.12 -10.77
N ILE A 274 -16.37 -1.47 -10.54
CA ILE A 274 -17.17 -1.66 -9.33
C ILE A 274 -17.93 -2.98 -9.48
N VAL A 275 -17.51 -3.98 -8.69
CA VAL A 275 -18.16 -5.31 -8.63
C VAL A 275 -19.41 -5.25 -7.74
N ALA A 276 -19.35 -4.47 -6.66
CA ALA A 276 -20.49 -4.21 -5.79
C ALA A 276 -20.35 -2.83 -5.12
N PRO A 277 -21.47 -2.17 -4.73
CA PRO A 277 -22.83 -2.57 -5.04
C PRO A 277 -23.19 -2.28 -6.51
N ALA A 278 -24.11 -3.07 -7.07
CA ALA A 278 -24.59 -2.85 -8.43
C ALA A 278 -25.20 -1.44 -8.57
N GLY A 279 -24.90 -0.77 -9.69
CA GLY A 279 -25.39 0.57 -10.00
C GLY A 279 -24.63 1.72 -9.35
N ALA A 280 -23.65 1.44 -8.48
CA ALA A 280 -22.68 2.46 -8.07
C ALA A 280 -21.83 2.91 -9.26
N LYS A 281 -21.35 4.15 -9.19
CA LYS A 281 -20.62 4.80 -10.28
C LYS A 281 -19.34 5.40 -9.77
N PHE A 282 -18.34 5.41 -10.64
CA PHE A 282 -17.16 6.22 -10.43
C PHE A 282 -17.46 7.70 -10.70
N GLU A 283 -16.68 8.55 -10.05
CA GLU A 283 -16.59 9.98 -10.26
C GLU A 283 -15.12 10.38 -10.21
N THR A 284 -14.77 11.52 -10.79
CA THR A 284 -13.45 12.15 -10.58
C THR A 284 -13.61 13.40 -9.73
N ALA A 285 -12.60 13.69 -8.92
CA ALA A 285 -12.50 14.89 -8.13
C ALA A 285 -11.07 15.44 -8.17
N SER A 286 -10.93 16.72 -7.85
CA SER A 286 -9.62 17.32 -7.63
C SER A 286 -8.95 16.69 -6.40
N ALA A 287 -7.64 16.46 -6.51
CA ALA A 287 -6.78 16.13 -5.39
C ALA A 287 -6.01 17.35 -4.86
N ASN A 288 -6.16 18.53 -5.46
CA ASN A 288 -5.34 19.69 -5.10
C ASN A 288 -5.62 20.20 -3.69
N ALA A 289 -4.55 20.34 -2.93
CA ALA A 289 -4.56 20.92 -1.59
C ALA A 289 -4.57 22.46 -1.67
N PRO A 290 -5.16 23.15 -0.67
CA PRO A 290 -5.14 24.61 -0.62
C PRO A 290 -3.74 25.13 -0.26
N SER A 291 -3.34 26.25 -0.87
CA SER A 291 -2.12 26.98 -0.49
C SER A 291 -2.14 27.33 1.02
N PRO A 292 -1.01 27.27 1.75
CA PRO A 292 0.37 27.03 1.29
C PRO A 292 0.81 25.56 1.24
N GLN A 293 -0.12 24.60 1.36
CA GLN A 293 0.21 23.18 1.24
C GLN A 293 0.77 22.86 -0.14
N ARG A 294 1.58 21.80 -0.24
CA ARG A 294 2.08 21.33 -1.53
C ARG A 294 0.92 20.99 -2.46
N SER A 295 0.99 21.55 -3.67
CA SER A 295 0.04 21.22 -4.72
C SER A 295 0.12 19.74 -5.11
N ASN A 296 -0.99 19.18 -5.57
CA ASN A 296 -1.10 17.82 -6.06
C ASN A 296 -1.34 17.82 -7.58
N ASP A 297 -0.72 18.77 -8.28
CA ASP A 297 -0.93 18.97 -9.71
C ASP A 297 -0.64 17.69 -10.51
N GLY A 298 -1.54 17.39 -11.45
CA GLY A 298 -1.49 16.17 -12.24
C GLY A 298 -2.06 14.93 -11.54
N ILE A 299 -2.54 15.04 -10.30
CA ILE A 299 -3.23 13.94 -9.60
C ILE A 299 -4.74 14.08 -9.75
N THR A 300 -5.38 13.01 -10.21
CA THR A 300 -6.84 12.83 -10.21
C THR A 300 -7.24 11.98 -9.01
N LYS A 301 -8.31 12.37 -8.31
CA LYS A 301 -8.95 11.51 -7.30
C LYS A 301 -10.11 10.74 -7.95
N LEU A 302 -10.00 9.43 -8.05
CA LEU A 302 -11.08 8.53 -8.46
C LEU A 302 -11.93 8.18 -7.25
N VAL A 303 -13.24 8.33 -7.36
CA VAL A 303 -14.17 8.29 -6.22
C VAL A 303 -15.36 7.38 -6.50
N VAL A 304 -15.86 6.70 -5.47
CA VAL A 304 -17.22 6.12 -5.45
C VAL A 304 -17.95 6.66 -4.24
N ARG A 305 -19.13 7.26 -4.44
CA ARG A 305 -19.97 7.78 -3.36
C ARG A 305 -21.18 6.88 -3.15
N LEU A 306 -21.35 6.43 -1.91
CA LEU A 306 -22.49 5.64 -1.49
C LEU A 306 -23.27 6.43 -0.44
N PRO A 307 -24.58 6.67 -0.64
CA PRO A 307 -25.39 7.32 0.38
C PRO A 307 -25.43 6.45 1.64
N ARG A 308 -25.69 7.08 2.79
CA ARG A 308 -25.91 6.37 4.05
C ARG A 308 -26.97 5.27 3.87
N ARG A 309 -26.62 4.03 4.22
CA ARG A 309 -27.54 2.89 4.24
C ARG A 309 -27.36 2.10 5.54
N PRO A 310 -28.42 1.89 6.33
CA PRO A 310 -28.37 0.96 7.46
C PRO A 310 -28.03 -0.46 7.02
N GLY A 311 -27.43 -1.26 7.92
CA GLY A 311 -26.99 -2.62 7.65
C GLY A 311 -25.58 -2.71 7.07
N LYS A 312 -25.26 -3.88 6.51
CA LYS A 312 -23.96 -4.17 5.90
C LYS A 312 -23.94 -3.75 4.43
N THR A 313 -22.98 -2.91 4.07
CA THR A 313 -22.65 -2.54 2.68
C THR A 313 -21.34 -3.21 2.29
N THR A 314 -21.33 -3.90 1.15
CA THR A 314 -20.09 -4.38 0.51
C THR A 314 -19.78 -3.49 -0.69
N LEU A 315 -18.61 -2.86 -0.68
CA LEU A 315 -18.06 -2.11 -1.80
C LEU A 315 -16.83 -2.84 -2.29
N ALA A 316 -16.84 -3.30 -3.54
CA ALA A 316 -15.75 -4.08 -4.10
C ALA A 316 -15.35 -3.52 -5.46
N ILE A 317 -14.06 -3.24 -5.64
CA ILE A 317 -13.50 -2.69 -6.87
C ILE A 317 -12.36 -3.59 -7.34
N ALA A 318 -12.47 -4.05 -8.59
CA ALA A 318 -11.45 -4.84 -9.26
C ALA A 318 -10.60 -3.95 -10.17
N PHE A 319 -9.29 -4.14 -10.15
CA PHE A 319 -8.33 -3.48 -11.03
C PHE A 319 -7.65 -4.52 -11.92
N THR A 320 -7.77 -4.34 -13.24
CA THR A 320 -7.25 -5.25 -14.25
C THR A 320 -6.27 -4.50 -15.15
N PRO A 321 -4.96 -4.80 -15.06
CA PRO A 321 -3.93 -4.26 -15.96
C PRO A 321 -4.21 -4.65 -17.40
N GLY A 322 -3.86 -3.80 -18.36
CA GLY A 322 -4.05 -4.05 -19.78
C GLY A 322 -3.35 -5.33 -20.24
N SER A 323 -2.18 -5.63 -19.69
CA SER A 323 -1.44 -6.88 -19.97
C SER A 323 -2.18 -8.16 -19.57
N SER A 324 -3.15 -8.06 -18.66
CA SER A 324 -3.94 -9.20 -18.21
C SER A 324 -5.10 -9.56 -19.16
N GLY A 325 -5.36 -8.72 -20.17
CA GLY A 325 -6.48 -8.87 -21.08
C GLY A 325 -7.83 -8.73 -20.38
N THR A 326 -8.87 -9.34 -20.96
CA THR A 326 -10.22 -9.33 -20.37
C THR A 326 -10.33 -10.40 -19.29
N VAL A 327 -10.34 -9.98 -18.02
CA VAL A 327 -10.53 -10.86 -16.86
C VAL A 327 -11.78 -10.45 -16.11
N SER A 328 -12.73 -11.38 -15.94
CA SER A 328 -13.92 -11.14 -15.12
C SER A 328 -13.54 -10.97 -13.65
N PRO A 329 -14.16 -10.03 -12.91
CA PRO A 329 -13.96 -9.92 -11.48
C PRO A 329 -14.25 -11.24 -10.74
N PRO A 330 -13.58 -11.51 -9.61
CA PRO A 330 -13.88 -12.70 -8.82
C PRO A 330 -15.29 -12.64 -8.21
N PRO A 331 -15.92 -13.80 -7.94
CA PRO A 331 -17.12 -13.83 -7.12
C PRO A 331 -16.81 -13.27 -5.73
N LEU A 332 -17.70 -12.40 -5.24
CA LEU A 332 -17.51 -11.80 -3.92
C LEU A 332 -17.91 -12.79 -2.83
N THR A 333 -17.05 -12.94 -1.85
CA THR A 333 -17.33 -13.63 -0.59
C THR A 333 -17.01 -12.70 0.56
N GLU A 334 -17.64 -12.92 1.71
CA GLU A 334 -17.39 -12.08 2.87
C GLU A 334 -15.92 -12.14 3.30
N LEU A 335 -15.36 -11.02 3.75
CA LEU A 335 -13.96 -10.93 4.18
C LEU A 335 -13.62 -11.94 5.29
N SER A 336 -14.58 -12.23 6.18
CA SER A 336 -14.47 -13.26 7.22
C SER A 336 -14.25 -14.68 6.66
N LYS A 337 -14.62 -14.92 5.40
CA LYS A 337 -14.48 -16.20 4.71
C LYS A 337 -13.24 -16.28 3.83
N TRP A 338 -12.51 -15.19 3.62
CA TRP A 338 -11.29 -15.22 2.79
C TRP A 338 -10.23 -16.18 3.36
N SER A 339 -10.11 -16.28 4.68
CA SER A 339 -9.23 -17.25 5.36
C SER A 339 -9.72 -18.71 5.26
N GLN A 340 -11.01 -18.91 4.99
CA GLN A 340 -11.64 -20.24 4.90
C GLN A 340 -11.71 -20.76 3.46
N ALA A 341 -11.82 -19.86 2.46
CA ALA A 341 -11.90 -20.18 1.04
C ALA A 341 -10.66 -20.94 0.52
N GLY A 342 -9.50 -20.79 1.18
CA GLY A 342 -8.28 -21.53 0.85
C GLY A 342 -8.27 -23.01 1.27
N LYS A 343 -9.36 -23.55 1.82
CA LYS A 343 -9.52 -24.98 2.19
C LYS A 343 -10.37 -25.79 1.19
N ALA A 344 -10.93 -25.16 0.17
CA ALA A 344 -11.74 -25.84 -0.84
C ALA A 344 -10.97 -25.96 -2.16
N LYS A 345 -10.15 -27.00 -2.28
CA LYS A 345 -9.99 -27.87 -3.45
C LYS A 345 -9.02 -29.01 -3.14
#